data_AF-A0A964GD14-F1
#
_entry.id   AF-A0A964GD14-F1
#
_cell.length_a   1.000
_cell.length_b   1.000
_cell.length_c   1.000
_cell.angle_alpha   90.00
_cell.angle_beta   90.00
_cell.angle_gamma   90.00
#
_symmetry.space_group_name_H-M   'P 1'
#
loop_
_entity.id
_entity.type
_entity.pdbx_description
1 polymer ?
#
loop_
_entity_poly.entity_id
_entity_poly.type
_entity_poly.pdbx_seq_one_letter_code
_entity_poly.pdbx_strand_id
1 'polypeptide(L)'
;MSKNIQFLTMQNLGTTLRTALVYITHLKALDERVKVGKNSRMKLLTLWSNLPTTGKNPLYSQLFLTRHILKDDPVFDDPLGSYLSNAGLLIKDHMLTLQGALNLTSDEIGCILTDAEKNLDTALLLLDNVSLLYRYRLLAEALKLPVCDLITLKGLSGLDPFKIQLAPITSLQQDYPFKQTLRFIEIVEEVKDRGFSVEDPDYLLCHHFDPVGKYSSKSDAIMALIKTLASEIRRIQDEHSVPADSNSITDDWLRQKLALMLPSDVADKFLSILTGTAENEVFLVNPTEKLDPKAIS
;
A
#
# COMPACT_ATOMS: atom_id res chain seq x y z
N MET A 1 -24.35 5.47 -20.10
CA MET A 1 -23.40 4.47 -20.64
C MET A 1 -24.17 3.24 -21.08
N SER A 2 -24.03 2.83 -22.34
CA SER A 2 -24.68 1.64 -22.86
C SER A 2 -24.16 0.40 -22.13
N LYS A 3 -24.97 -0.24 -21.29
CA LYS A 3 -24.65 -1.56 -20.75
C LYS A 3 -24.60 -2.48 -21.97
N ASN A 4 -23.41 -2.94 -22.34
CA ASN A 4 -23.20 -3.96 -23.37
C ASN A 4 -23.79 -5.29 -22.88
N ILE A 5 -25.13 -5.41 -22.90
CA ILE A 5 -25.84 -6.62 -22.56
C ILE A 5 -25.84 -7.47 -23.82
N GLN A 6 -24.87 -8.38 -23.95
CA GLN A 6 -24.96 -9.43 -24.95
C GLN A 6 -26.14 -10.34 -24.59
N PHE A 7 -27.12 -10.40 -25.48
CA PHE A 7 -28.24 -11.33 -25.32
C PHE A 7 -27.72 -12.77 -25.34
N LEU A 8 -28.32 -13.64 -24.50
CA LEU A 8 -28.05 -15.07 -24.52
C LEU A 8 -28.49 -15.65 -25.87
N THR A 9 -27.56 -16.23 -26.60
CA THR A 9 -27.77 -16.92 -27.88
C THR A 9 -27.25 -18.36 -27.78
N MET A 10 -27.68 -19.24 -28.69
CA MET A 10 -27.14 -20.60 -28.74
C MET A 10 -25.61 -20.64 -28.93
N GLN A 11 -25.03 -19.61 -29.54
CA GLN A 11 -23.59 -19.52 -29.79
C GLN A 11 -22.79 -19.12 -28.55
N ASN A 12 -23.35 -18.29 -27.66
CA ASN A 12 -22.66 -17.82 -26.44
C ASN A 12 -23.14 -18.50 -25.15
N LEU A 13 -24.15 -19.38 -25.22
CA LEU A 13 -24.74 -20.02 -24.05
C LEU A 13 -23.70 -20.81 -23.24
N GLY A 14 -22.89 -21.62 -23.90
CA GLY A 14 -21.90 -22.48 -23.22
C GLY A 14 -20.84 -21.68 -22.46
N THR A 15 -20.29 -20.63 -23.07
CA THR A 15 -19.28 -19.77 -22.44
C THR A 15 -19.89 -18.89 -21.34
N THR A 16 -21.11 -18.39 -21.54
CA THR A 16 -21.83 -17.59 -20.52
C THR A 16 -22.18 -18.44 -19.31
N LEU A 17 -22.72 -19.66 -19.52
CA LEU A 17 -23.05 -20.57 -18.42
C LEU A 17 -21.80 -21.00 -17.65
N ARG A 18 -20.69 -21.28 -18.35
CA ARG A 18 -19.39 -21.55 -17.72
C ARG A 18 -18.97 -20.40 -16.81
N THR A 19 -19.07 -19.16 -17.29
CA THR A 19 -18.73 -17.96 -16.50
C THR A 19 -19.62 -17.83 -15.26
N ALA A 20 -20.93 -18.00 -15.44
CA ALA A 20 -21.88 -17.95 -14.33
C ALA A 20 -21.58 -19.02 -13.26
N LEU A 21 -21.26 -20.25 -13.66
CA LEU A 21 -20.89 -21.33 -12.73
C LEU A 21 -19.62 -21.00 -11.94
N VAL A 22 -18.61 -20.44 -12.60
CA VAL A 22 -17.37 -19.99 -11.93
C VAL A 22 -17.69 -18.88 -10.92
N TYR A 23 -18.47 -17.87 -11.30
CA TYR A 23 -18.80 -16.76 -10.40
C TYR A 23 -19.70 -17.19 -9.23
N ILE A 24 -20.63 -18.13 -9.45
CA ILE A 24 -21.42 -18.73 -8.36
C ILE A 24 -20.51 -19.51 -7.40
N THR A 25 -19.47 -20.18 -7.90
CA THR A 25 -18.49 -20.88 -7.07
C THR A 25 -17.71 -19.89 -6.20
N HIS A 26 -17.27 -18.76 -6.75
CA HIS A 26 -16.59 -17.71 -5.99
C HIS A 26 -17.51 -17.03 -4.98
N LEU A 27 -18.77 -16.79 -5.35
CA LEU A 27 -19.77 -16.29 -4.41
C LEU A 27 -19.97 -17.26 -3.24
N LYS A 28 -19.99 -18.57 -3.49
CA LYS A 28 -20.08 -19.58 -2.43
C LYS A 28 -18.84 -19.56 -1.53
N ALA A 29 -17.65 -19.54 -2.10
CA ALA A 29 -16.41 -19.45 -1.33
C ALA A 29 -16.36 -18.19 -0.46
N LEU A 30 -16.81 -17.06 -1.01
CA LEU A 30 -16.92 -15.79 -0.30
C LEU A 30 -17.94 -15.85 0.85
N ASP A 31 -19.11 -16.44 0.62
CA ASP A 31 -20.16 -16.62 1.63
C ASP A 31 -19.68 -17.47 2.82
N GLU A 32 -18.90 -18.51 2.54
CA GLU A 32 -18.34 -19.40 3.55
C GLU A 32 -17.28 -18.73 4.43
N ARG A 33 -16.46 -17.82 3.85
CA ARG A 33 -15.42 -17.08 4.58
C ARG A 33 -15.99 -15.95 5.44
N VAL A 34 -16.87 -15.12 4.88
CA VAL A 34 -17.17 -13.80 5.48
C VAL A 34 -18.56 -13.73 6.18
N LYS A 35 -19.44 -14.72 5.98
CA LYS A 35 -20.71 -14.93 6.72
C LYS A 35 -21.48 -13.65 7.08
N VAL A 36 -22.08 -12.99 6.09
CA VAL A 36 -22.78 -11.68 6.25
C VAL A 36 -24.24 -11.81 6.77
N GLY A 37 -24.52 -12.88 7.51
CA GLY A 37 -25.81 -13.15 8.14
C GLY A 37 -26.94 -13.51 7.16
N LYS A 38 -28.16 -13.05 7.43
CA LYS A 38 -29.35 -13.38 6.62
C LYS A 38 -29.21 -12.82 5.21
N ASN A 39 -29.61 -13.61 4.21
CA ASN A 39 -29.51 -13.27 2.79
C ASN A 39 -28.09 -12.92 2.34
N SER A 40 -27.06 -13.47 2.99
CA SER A 40 -25.64 -13.17 2.74
C SER A 40 -25.29 -13.23 1.26
N ARG A 41 -25.65 -14.30 0.53
CA ARG A 41 -25.45 -14.40 -0.93
C ARG A 41 -26.03 -13.22 -1.73
N MET A 42 -27.24 -12.77 -1.42
CA MET A 42 -27.85 -11.62 -2.10
C MET A 42 -27.10 -10.31 -1.80
N LYS A 43 -26.66 -10.13 -0.54
CA LYS A 43 -25.84 -8.97 -0.18
C LYS A 43 -24.50 -9.03 -0.88
N LEU A 44 -23.78 -10.15 -0.82
CA LEU A 44 -22.46 -10.32 -1.43
C LEU A 44 -22.46 -10.14 -2.95
N LEU A 45 -23.56 -10.46 -3.65
CA LEU A 45 -23.70 -10.13 -5.07
C LEU A 45 -23.63 -8.63 -5.36
N THR A 46 -23.97 -7.78 -4.40
CA THR A 46 -23.85 -6.32 -4.58
C THR A 46 -22.41 -5.86 -4.66
N LEU A 47 -21.42 -6.66 -4.22
CA LEU A 47 -19.99 -6.33 -4.42
C LEU A 47 -19.65 -6.09 -5.89
N TRP A 48 -20.40 -6.70 -6.80
CA TRP A 48 -20.17 -6.61 -8.24
C TRP A 48 -21.37 -6.06 -9.02
N SER A 49 -22.40 -5.55 -8.35
CA SER A 49 -23.61 -5.05 -9.00
C SER A 49 -24.22 -3.87 -8.25
N ASN A 50 -25.21 -3.23 -8.87
CA ASN A 50 -26.00 -2.22 -8.16
C ASN A 50 -26.93 -2.88 -7.16
N LEU A 51 -27.39 -2.09 -6.18
CA LEU A 51 -28.46 -2.50 -5.28
C LEU A 51 -29.65 -3.01 -6.10
N PRO A 52 -30.15 -4.22 -5.83
CA PRO A 52 -31.32 -4.72 -6.53
C PRO A 52 -32.51 -3.84 -6.16
N THR A 53 -33.22 -3.37 -7.20
CA THR A 53 -34.45 -2.57 -7.11
C THR A 53 -35.70 -3.35 -7.48
N THR A 54 -35.54 -4.56 -8.02
CA THR A 54 -36.64 -5.43 -8.47
C THR A 54 -36.66 -6.76 -7.73
N GLY A 55 -37.84 -7.40 -7.72
CA GLY A 55 -38.07 -8.69 -7.05
C GLY A 55 -38.88 -8.56 -5.75
N LYS A 56 -39.00 -9.67 -5.02
CA LYS A 56 -39.74 -9.72 -3.76
C LYS A 56 -38.90 -9.11 -2.64
N ASN A 57 -39.31 -7.93 -2.13
CA ASN A 57 -38.62 -7.17 -1.08
C ASN A 57 -37.14 -6.89 -1.43
N PRO A 58 -36.88 -6.07 -2.46
CA PRO A 58 -35.53 -5.84 -2.94
C PRO A 58 -34.71 -5.03 -1.91
N LEU A 59 -33.38 -5.19 -1.94
CA LEU A 59 -32.50 -4.59 -0.93
C LEU A 59 -32.59 -3.05 -0.93
N TYR A 60 -32.75 -2.43 -2.11
CA TYR A 60 -32.99 -1.00 -2.20
C TYR A 60 -34.21 -0.56 -1.38
N SER A 61 -35.34 -1.28 -1.51
CA SER A 61 -36.57 -0.96 -0.75
C SER A 61 -36.41 -1.14 0.75
N GLN A 62 -35.63 -2.15 1.18
CA GLN A 62 -35.34 -2.38 2.59
C GLN A 62 -34.54 -1.23 3.21
N LEU A 63 -33.64 -0.62 2.43
CA LEU A 63 -32.76 0.45 2.88
C LEU A 63 -33.43 1.82 2.79
N PHE A 64 -34.09 2.14 1.68
CA PHE A 64 -34.47 3.52 1.35
C PHE A 64 -35.98 3.78 1.28
N LEU A 65 -36.81 2.76 1.03
CA LEU A 65 -38.27 2.94 0.94
C LEU A 65 -38.98 2.73 2.28
N THR A 66 -38.28 2.98 3.39
CA THR A 66 -38.87 2.94 4.72
C THR A 66 -39.66 4.21 4.98
N ARG A 67 -40.77 4.11 5.73
CA ARG A 67 -41.62 5.27 6.05
C ARG A 67 -40.84 6.44 6.66
N HIS A 68 -39.83 6.14 7.49
CA HIS A 68 -39.02 7.17 8.12
C HIS A 68 -38.22 7.96 7.09
N ILE A 69 -37.49 7.27 6.21
CA ILE A 69 -36.67 7.91 5.17
C ILE A 69 -37.56 8.72 4.23
N LEU A 70 -38.65 8.14 3.73
CA LEU A 70 -39.50 8.84 2.75
C LEU A 70 -40.25 10.05 3.33
N LYS A 71 -40.40 10.12 4.65
CA LYS A 71 -40.97 11.30 5.31
C LYS A 71 -39.99 12.47 5.30
N ASP A 72 -38.71 12.19 5.52
CA ASP A 72 -37.67 13.21 5.64
C ASP A 72 -37.03 13.53 4.29
N ASP A 73 -36.97 12.55 3.40
CA ASP A 73 -36.25 12.59 2.12
C ASP A 73 -36.98 11.79 1.02
N PRO A 74 -38.04 12.36 0.42
CA PRO A 74 -38.89 11.65 -0.53
C PRO A 74 -38.20 11.36 -1.88
N VAL A 75 -37.01 11.90 -2.15
CA VAL A 75 -36.32 11.75 -3.46
C VAL A 75 -35.88 10.31 -3.72
N PHE A 76 -35.82 9.49 -2.68
CA PHE A 76 -35.46 8.08 -2.75
C PHE A 76 -36.61 7.19 -3.26
N ASP A 77 -37.85 7.70 -3.33
CA ASP A 77 -38.94 7.00 -3.99
C ASP A 77 -39.18 7.54 -5.40
N ASP A 78 -39.52 6.63 -6.31
CA ASP A 78 -39.93 6.95 -7.67
C ASP A 78 -41.16 6.09 -7.99
N PRO A 79 -42.33 6.69 -8.31
CA PRO A 79 -43.55 5.96 -8.57
C PRO A 79 -43.47 4.95 -9.71
N LEU A 80 -42.52 5.14 -10.64
CA LEU A 80 -42.29 4.25 -11.78
C LEU A 80 -41.15 3.25 -11.51
N GLY A 81 -40.61 3.22 -10.29
CA GLY A 81 -39.49 2.36 -9.90
C GLY A 81 -38.15 2.78 -10.50
N SER A 82 -38.05 3.97 -11.10
CA SER A 82 -36.83 4.52 -11.70
C SER A 82 -35.98 5.25 -10.65
N TYR A 83 -35.69 4.57 -9.54
CA TYR A 83 -35.03 5.15 -8.38
C TYR A 83 -33.66 5.78 -8.70
N LEU A 84 -33.41 6.98 -8.15
CA LEU A 84 -32.12 7.69 -8.22
C LEU A 84 -31.53 7.77 -9.64
N SER A 85 -32.39 8.10 -10.60
CA SER A 85 -32.03 8.26 -12.02
C SER A 85 -31.88 9.73 -12.44
N ASN A 86 -32.24 10.68 -11.56
CA ASN A 86 -32.15 12.12 -11.80
C ASN A 86 -30.70 12.62 -11.59
N ALA A 87 -30.10 13.15 -12.66
CA ALA A 87 -28.71 13.65 -12.65
C ALA A 87 -28.52 15.02 -11.98
N GLY A 88 -29.57 15.65 -11.45
CA GLY A 88 -29.49 16.98 -10.83
C GLY A 88 -29.27 16.99 -9.32
N LEU A 89 -29.46 15.86 -8.63
CA LEU A 89 -29.36 15.78 -7.16
C LEU A 89 -27.93 15.44 -6.74
N LEU A 90 -27.46 15.99 -5.62
CA LEU A 90 -26.11 15.78 -5.10
C LEU A 90 -26.14 14.94 -3.83
N ILE A 91 -25.12 14.09 -3.63
CA ILE A 91 -24.97 13.27 -2.42
C ILE A 91 -24.92 14.15 -1.17
N LYS A 92 -24.23 15.29 -1.24
CA LYS A 92 -24.04 16.19 -0.09
C LYS A 92 -25.36 16.74 0.48
N ASP A 93 -26.38 16.89 -0.37
CA ASP A 93 -27.68 17.42 0.03
C ASP A 93 -28.54 16.36 0.77
N HIS A 94 -28.14 15.09 0.68
CA HIS A 94 -28.86 13.92 1.22
C HIS A 94 -28.01 13.09 2.20
N MET A 95 -26.98 13.72 2.80
CA MET A 95 -26.00 13.04 3.65
C MET A 95 -26.61 12.32 4.84
N LEU A 96 -27.49 12.97 5.59
CA LEU A 96 -28.10 12.38 6.79
C LEU A 96 -28.86 11.08 6.47
N THR A 97 -29.60 11.09 5.36
CA THR A 97 -30.33 9.92 4.87
C THR A 97 -29.38 8.79 4.49
N LEU A 98 -28.30 9.10 3.77
CA LEU A 98 -27.30 8.10 3.37
C LEU A 98 -26.54 7.54 4.57
N GLN A 99 -26.15 8.39 5.52
CA GLN A 99 -25.47 7.98 6.76
C GLN A 99 -26.36 7.02 7.57
N GLY A 100 -27.65 7.35 7.74
CA GLY A 100 -28.59 6.51 8.47
C GLY A 100 -28.92 5.20 7.76
N ALA A 101 -29.21 5.26 6.46
CA ALA A 101 -29.62 4.09 5.68
C ALA A 101 -28.46 3.10 5.45
N LEU A 102 -27.26 3.62 5.21
CA LEU A 102 -26.06 2.80 4.95
C LEU A 102 -25.22 2.55 6.20
N ASN A 103 -25.53 3.19 7.33
CA ASN A 103 -24.72 3.13 8.55
C ASN A 103 -23.24 3.47 8.26
N LEU A 104 -23.03 4.61 7.62
CA LEU A 104 -21.72 5.19 7.29
C LEU A 104 -21.60 6.56 7.96
N THR A 105 -20.40 6.95 8.36
CA THR A 105 -20.11 8.33 8.78
C THR A 105 -19.92 9.25 7.56
N SER A 106 -19.91 10.56 7.79
CA SER A 106 -19.61 11.53 6.74
C SER A 106 -18.19 11.34 6.19
N ASP A 107 -17.24 11.05 7.08
CA ASP A 107 -15.84 10.84 6.71
C ASP A 107 -15.68 9.55 5.89
N GLU A 108 -16.40 8.48 6.25
CA GLU A 108 -16.39 7.24 5.47
C GLU A 108 -16.99 7.43 4.07
N ILE A 109 -18.08 8.18 3.95
CA ILE A 109 -18.65 8.55 2.65
C ILE A 109 -17.62 9.35 1.83
N GLY A 110 -16.93 10.31 2.46
CA GLY A 110 -15.83 11.06 1.84
C GLY A 110 -14.71 10.14 1.35
N CYS A 111 -14.17 9.28 2.21
CA CYS A 111 -13.14 8.28 1.89
C CYS A 111 -13.55 7.45 0.65
N ILE A 112 -14.78 6.91 0.65
CA ILE A 112 -15.27 6.06 -0.44
C ILE A 112 -15.38 6.83 -1.75
N LEU A 113 -15.90 8.06 -1.73
CA LEU A 113 -16.03 8.87 -2.94
C LEU A 113 -14.66 9.23 -3.51
N THR A 114 -13.70 9.61 -2.65
CA THR A 114 -12.33 9.92 -3.07
C THR A 114 -11.64 8.70 -3.69
N ASP A 115 -11.75 7.51 -3.08
CA ASP A 115 -11.19 6.27 -3.66
C ASP A 115 -11.87 5.87 -4.98
N ALA A 116 -13.12 6.30 -5.19
CA ALA A 116 -13.84 6.15 -6.46
C ALA A 116 -13.61 7.30 -7.45
N GLU A 117 -12.59 8.14 -7.22
CA GLU A 117 -12.23 9.32 -8.03
C GLU A 117 -13.40 10.32 -8.20
N LYS A 118 -14.24 10.45 -7.17
CA LYS A 118 -15.37 11.38 -7.11
C LYS A 118 -15.14 12.43 -6.03
N ASN A 119 -15.67 13.62 -6.25
CA ASN A 119 -15.65 14.71 -5.28
C ASN A 119 -17.02 14.82 -4.61
N LEU A 120 -17.05 14.91 -3.27
CA LEU A 120 -18.29 15.02 -2.49
C LEU A 120 -19.14 16.23 -2.90
N ASP A 121 -18.52 17.34 -3.31
CA ASP A 121 -19.22 18.58 -3.69
C ASP A 121 -20.02 18.47 -4.98
N THR A 122 -19.64 17.52 -5.85
CA THR A 122 -20.20 17.35 -7.20
C THR A 122 -20.77 15.95 -7.46
N ALA A 123 -20.57 15.00 -6.54
CA ALA A 123 -21.03 13.64 -6.69
C ALA A 123 -22.57 13.59 -6.71
N LEU A 124 -23.12 13.09 -7.83
CA LEU A 124 -24.56 12.98 -8.04
C LEU A 124 -25.19 11.89 -7.16
N LEU A 125 -26.40 12.11 -6.67
CA LEU A 125 -27.22 11.10 -6.00
C LEU A 125 -27.83 10.13 -7.02
N LEU A 126 -27.01 9.21 -7.53
CA LEU A 126 -27.39 8.18 -8.49
C LEU A 126 -27.36 6.79 -7.86
N LEU A 127 -28.18 5.88 -8.37
CA LEU A 127 -28.21 4.47 -7.90
C LEU A 127 -26.82 3.83 -7.94
N ASP A 128 -26.01 4.13 -8.96
CA ASP A 128 -24.64 3.62 -9.09
C ASP A 128 -23.74 4.07 -7.93
N ASN A 129 -23.85 5.34 -7.50
CA ASN A 129 -23.05 5.89 -6.41
C ASN A 129 -23.55 5.39 -5.05
N VAL A 130 -24.87 5.30 -4.84
CA VAL A 130 -25.43 4.72 -3.60
C VAL A 130 -25.06 3.23 -3.47
N SER A 131 -25.08 2.51 -4.59
CA SER A 131 -24.62 1.12 -4.63
C SER A 131 -23.12 1.01 -4.35
N LEU A 132 -22.33 1.97 -4.82
CA LEU A 132 -20.91 2.06 -4.50
C LEU A 132 -20.68 2.26 -3.00
N LEU A 133 -21.36 3.22 -2.36
CA LEU A 133 -21.27 3.39 -0.91
C LEU A 133 -21.64 2.11 -0.15
N TYR A 134 -22.73 1.44 -0.54
CA TYR A 134 -23.14 0.17 0.06
C TYR A 134 -22.10 -0.94 -0.12
N ARG A 135 -21.44 -1.02 -1.29
CA ARG A 135 -20.39 -2.03 -1.57
C ARG A 135 -19.22 -1.96 -0.60
N TYR A 136 -18.70 -0.75 -0.36
CA TYR A 136 -17.62 -0.53 0.59
C TYR A 136 -18.05 -0.85 2.01
N ARG A 137 -19.22 -0.34 2.41
CA ARG A 137 -19.80 -0.62 3.72
C ARG A 137 -19.98 -2.11 3.99
N LEU A 138 -20.49 -2.83 2.99
CA LEU A 138 -20.74 -4.27 3.08
C LEU A 138 -19.44 -5.04 3.28
N LEU A 139 -18.42 -4.76 2.45
CA LEU A 139 -17.15 -5.48 2.53
C LEU A 139 -16.41 -5.15 3.84
N ALA A 140 -16.42 -3.90 4.26
CA ALA A 140 -15.87 -3.44 5.54
C ALA A 140 -16.52 -4.18 6.72
N GLU A 141 -17.86 -4.29 6.74
CA GLU A 141 -18.58 -5.06 7.78
C GLU A 141 -18.12 -6.51 7.83
N ALA A 142 -18.09 -7.10 6.64
CA ALA A 142 -17.89 -8.51 6.45
C ALA A 142 -16.47 -8.87 6.96
N LEU A 143 -15.48 -8.05 6.63
CA LEU A 143 -14.09 -8.22 7.08
C LEU A 143 -13.82 -7.70 8.49
N LYS A 144 -14.80 -7.06 9.14
CA LYS A 144 -14.65 -6.37 10.43
C LYS A 144 -13.45 -5.42 10.40
N LEU A 145 -13.48 -4.52 9.43
CA LEU A 145 -12.43 -3.54 9.17
C LEU A 145 -13.07 -2.16 9.00
N PRO A 146 -12.48 -1.07 9.51
CA PRO A 146 -12.93 0.28 9.18
C PRO A 146 -12.91 0.53 7.66
N VAL A 147 -13.82 1.39 7.17
CA VAL A 147 -13.93 1.65 5.72
C VAL A 147 -12.67 2.29 5.15
N CYS A 148 -12.09 3.28 5.84
CA CYS A 148 -10.87 3.93 5.34
C CYS A 148 -9.66 2.97 5.39
N ASP A 149 -9.56 2.08 6.39
CA ASP A 149 -8.55 1.01 6.42
C ASP A 149 -8.70 0.02 5.25
N LEU A 150 -9.95 -0.33 4.90
CA LEU A 150 -10.22 -1.15 3.72
C LEU A 150 -9.69 -0.48 2.44
N ILE A 151 -9.89 0.82 2.31
CA ILE A 151 -9.40 1.62 1.17
C ILE A 151 -7.86 1.65 1.17
N THR A 152 -7.24 1.85 2.33
CA THR A 152 -5.77 1.81 2.45
C THR A 152 -5.22 0.46 2.01
N LEU A 153 -5.77 -0.66 2.48
CA LEU A 153 -5.34 -1.99 2.05
C LEU A 153 -5.60 -2.25 0.56
N LYS A 154 -6.70 -1.70 0.01
CA LYS A 154 -7.00 -1.77 -1.43
C LYS A 154 -5.89 -1.08 -2.23
N GLY A 155 -5.49 0.12 -1.80
CA GLY A 155 -4.37 0.87 -2.39
C GLY A 155 -3.03 0.12 -2.29
N LEU A 156 -2.67 -0.35 -1.08
CA LEU A 156 -1.41 -1.06 -0.82
C LEU A 156 -1.30 -2.39 -1.58
N SER A 157 -2.39 -3.14 -1.68
CA SER A 157 -2.40 -4.43 -2.39
C SER A 157 -2.45 -4.27 -3.92
N GLY A 158 -2.89 -3.11 -4.43
CA GLY A 158 -3.15 -2.90 -5.84
C GLY A 158 -4.32 -3.74 -6.39
N LEU A 159 -5.14 -4.30 -5.50
CA LEU A 159 -6.30 -5.13 -5.85
C LEU A 159 -7.58 -4.31 -5.73
N ASP A 160 -8.52 -4.51 -6.65
CA ASP A 160 -9.85 -3.91 -6.59
C ASP A 160 -10.91 -4.99 -6.30
N PRO A 161 -11.37 -5.15 -5.04
CA PRO A 161 -12.29 -6.21 -4.67
C PRO A 161 -13.68 -6.08 -5.29
N PHE A 162 -14.00 -4.94 -5.92
CA PHE A 162 -15.28 -4.68 -6.57
C PHE A 162 -15.24 -4.89 -8.10
N LYS A 163 -14.06 -5.22 -8.64
CA LYS A 163 -13.86 -5.40 -10.08
C LYS A 163 -14.59 -6.65 -10.58
N ILE A 164 -15.35 -6.49 -11.66
CA ILE A 164 -16.03 -7.59 -12.36
C ILE A 164 -15.89 -7.47 -13.87
N GLN A 165 -15.89 -8.61 -14.56
CA GLN A 165 -15.98 -8.71 -16.01
C GLN A 165 -17.39 -9.20 -16.38
N LEU A 166 -18.13 -8.43 -17.17
CA LEU A 166 -19.47 -8.83 -17.62
C LEU A 166 -19.44 -9.71 -18.87
N ALA A 167 -18.34 -9.70 -19.63
CA ALA A 167 -18.16 -10.62 -20.75
C ALA A 167 -17.79 -12.03 -20.26
N PRO A 168 -18.16 -13.09 -21.00
CA PRO A 168 -17.76 -14.45 -20.65
C PRO A 168 -16.24 -14.59 -20.50
N ILE A 169 -15.80 -15.25 -19.43
CA ILE A 169 -14.38 -15.49 -19.18
C ILE A 169 -13.88 -16.60 -20.12
N THR A 170 -12.74 -16.38 -20.76
CA THR A 170 -12.06 -17.37 -21.62
C THR A 170 -10.75 -17.84 -21.01
N SER A 171 -10.22 -17.13 -20.00
CA SER A 171 -9.02 -17.50 -19.26
C SER A 171 -9.11 -17.12 -17.78
N LEU A 172 -8.24 -17.71 -16.95
CA LEU A 172 -8.13 -17.40 -15.53
C LEU A 172 -7.71 -15.95 -15.25
N GLN A 173 -7.08 -15.26 -16.21
CA GLN A 173 -6.68 -13.85 -16.03
C GLN A 173 -7.88 -12.91 -15.98
N GLN A 174 -9.01 -13.33 -16.56
CA GLN A 174 -10.26 -12.56 -16.58
C GLN A 174 -11.18 -12.90 -15.40
N ASP A 175 -10.77 -13.84 -14.54
CA ASP A 175 -11.52 -14.23 -13.35
C ASP A 175 -11.26 -13.25 -12.20
N TYR A 176 -11.85 -12.05 -12.30
CA TYR A 176 -11.65 -10.99 -11.30
C TYR A 176 -12.20 -11.34 -9.91
N PRO A 177 -13.37 -12.00 -9.73
CA PRO A 177 -13.78 -12.43 -8.39
C PRO A 177 -12.73 -13.29 -7.68
N PHE A 178 -12.04 -14.18 -8.41
CA PHE A 178 -10.94 -14.94 -7.87
C PHE A 178 -9.68 -14.08 -7.62
N LYS A 179 -9.22 -13.38 -8.66
CA LYS A 179 -7.91 -12.70 -8.65
C LYS A 179 -7.89 -11.38 -7.89
N GLN A 180 -9.03 -10.76 -7.69
CA GLN A 180 -9.18 -9.45 -7.07
C GLN A 180 -9.92 -9.60 -5.74
N THR A 181 -11.18 -10.02 -5.75
CA THR A 181 -12.00 -10.06 -4.54
C THR A 181 -11.50 -11.08 -3.51
N LEU A 182 -11.39 -12.36 -3.88
CA LEU A 182 -10.93 -13.40 -2.95
C LEU A 182 -9.48 -13.17 -2.53
N ARG A 183 -8.62 -12.77 -3.47
CA ARG A 183 -7.21 -12.46 -3.15
C ARG A 183 -7.06 -11.27 -2.19
N PHE A 184 -7.88 -10.23 -2.34
CA PHE A 184 -7.89 -9.10 -1.42
C PHE A 184 -8.27 -9.53 -0.01
N ILE A 185 -9.29 -10.39 0.11
CA ILE A 185 -9.74 -10.93 1.40
C ILE A 185 -8.63 -11.74 2.07
N GLU A 186 -7.90 -12.56 1.31
CA GLU A 186 -6.74 -13.31 1.85
C GLU A 186 -5.67 -12.38 2.41
N ILE A 187 -5.36 -11.27 1.72
CA ILE A 187 -4.40 -10.29 2.22
C ILE A 187 -4.89 -9.65 3.52
N VAL A 188 -6.17 -9.27 3.59
CA VAL A 188 -6.76 -8.70 4.80
C VAL A 188 -6.70 -9.70 5.96
N GLU A 189 -7.00 -10.97 5.70
CA GLU A 189 -6.87 -12.07 6.69
C GLU A 189 -5.41 -12.22 7.15
N GLU A 190 -4.44 -12.26 6.22
CA GLU A 190 -3.01 -12.36 6.54
C GLU A 190 -2.48 -11.18 7.38
N VAL A 191 -2.91 -9.95 7.09
CA VAL A 191 -2.52 -8.75 7.87
C VAL A 191 -3.06 -8.87 9.29
N LYS A 192 -4.34 -9.26 9.45
CA LYS A 192 -4.99 -9.41 10.76
C LYS A 192 -4.40 -10.55 11.59
N ASP A 193 -4.14 -11.70 10.97
CA ASP A 193 -3.59 -12.88 11.65
C ASP A 193 -2.16 -12.67 12.16
N ARG A 194 -1.40 -11.79 11.50
CA ARG A 194 -0.04 -11.41 11.92
C ARG A 194 -0.01 -10.29 12.95
N GLY A 195 -1.16 -9.78 13.37
CA GLY A 195 -1.29 -8.76 14.42
C GLY A 195 -0.84 -7.37 13.99
N PHE A 196 -0.69 -7.11 12.69
CA PHE A 196 -0.41 -5.77 12.18
C PHE A 196 -1.70 -4.95 12.17
N SER A 197 -1.63 -3.68 12.58
CA SER A 197 -2.68 -2.73 12.22
C SER A 197 -2.50 -2.32 10.76
N VAL A 198 -3.54 -1.77 10.13
CA VAL A 198 -3.43 -1.27 8.73
C VAL A 198 -2.51 -0.06 8.63
N GLU A 199 -2.36 0.70 9.71
CA GLU A 199 -1.39 1.81 9.82
C GLU A 199 0.06 1.33 9.66
N ASP A 200 0.37 0.09 10.06
CA ASP A 200 1.73 -0.45 10.03
C ASP A 200 2.29 -0.60 8.59
N PRO A 201 1.61 -1.30 7.65
CA PRO A 201 2.07 -1.38 6.27
C PRO A 201 1.91 -0.05 5.51
N ASP A 202 0.93 0.79 5.84
CA ASP A 202 0.80 2.12 5.21
C ASP A 202 2.00 3.02 5.55
N TYR A 203 2.45 2.99 6.80
CA TYR A 203 3.68 3.65 7.20
C TYR A 203 4.92 3.04 6.53
N LEU A 204 5.09 1.71 6.60
CA LEU A 204 6.31 1.06 6.11
C LEU A 204 6.47 1.12 4.59
N LEU A 205 5.37 1.05 3.84
CA LEU A 205 5.41 0.97 2.37
C LEU A 205 5.17 2.31 1.71
N CYS A 206 4.36 3.18 2.30
CA CYS A 206 3.97 4.47 1.70
C CYS A 206 4.49 5.70 2.44
N HIS A 207 5.11 5.54 3.61
CA HIS A 207 5.52 6.65 4.49
C HIS A 207 4.35 7.57 4.89
N HIS A 208 3.12 7.07 4.84
CA HIS A 208 1.95 7.77 5.35
C HIS A 208 1.76 7.46 6.82
N PHE A 209 1.58 8.50 7.64
CA PHE A 209 1.29 8.35 9.05
C PHE A 209 0.66 9.61 9.61
N ASP A 210 -0.07 9.44 10.70
CA ASP A 210 -0.53 10.56 11.51
C ASP A 210 0.68 11.22 12.22
N PRO A 211 0.97 12.51 11.98
CA PRO A 211 2.07 13.21 12.64
C PRO A 211 1.93 13.30 14.17
N VAL A 212 0.76 13.01 14.75
CA VAL A 212 0.57 12.87 16.21
C VAL A 212 0.38 11.42 16.67
N GLY A 213 0.42 10.46 15.73
CA GLY A 213 0.15 9.04 15.99
C GLY A 213 1.38 8.21 16.38
N LYS A 214 1.20 6.88 16.36
CA LYS A 214 2.20 5.86 16.75
C LYS A 214 3.57 6.05 16.08
N TYR A 215 3.57 6.47 14.81
CA TYR A 215 4.75 6.64 13.98
C TYR A 215 5.29 8.08 13.94
N SER A 216 4.74 8.97 14.75
CA SER A 216 5.24 10.34 14.88
C SER A 216 6.73 10.36 15.20
N SER A 217 7.49 11.14 14.43
CA SER A 217 8.91 11.32 14.66
C SER A 217 9.13 12.11 15.94
N LYS A 218 9.71 11.46 16.96
CA LYS A 218 10.15 12.16 18.17
C LYS A 218 11.37 13.01 17.83
N SER A 219 11.12 14.26 17.44
CA SER A 219 12.13 15.23 17.00
C SER A 219 13.33 15.27 17.96
N ASP A 220 13.09 15.20 19.27
CA ASP A 220 14.16 15.18 20.28
C ASP A 220 15.06 13.94 20.20
N ALA A 221 14.50 12.76 19.93
CA ALA A 221 15.26 11.53 19.79
C ALA A 221 16.10 11.52 18.50
N ILE A 222 15.53 12.01 17.39
CA ILE A 222 16.26 12.16 16.13
C ILE A 222 17.36 13.21 16.29
N MET A 223 17.08 14.33 16.95
CA MET A 223 18.06 15.37 17.20
C MET A 223 19.19 14.90 18.13
N ALA A 224 18.86 14.10 19.15
CA ALA A 224 19.86 13.47 20.01
C ALA A 224 20.76 12.54 19.19
N LEU A 225 20.18 11.68 18.34
CA LEU A 225 20.94 10.80 17.45
C LEU A 225 21.85 11.60 16.50
N ILE A 226 21.34 12.67 15.87
CA ILE A 226 22.13 13.54 14.98
C ILE A 226 23.28 14.20 15.74
N LYS A 227 23.05 14.67 16.96
CA LYS A 227 24.09 15.27 17.80
C LYS A 227 25.17 14.26 18.16
N THR A 228 24.77 13.05 18.57
CA THR A 228 25.70 11.96 18.86
C THR A 228 26.51 11.57 17.62
N LEU A 229 25.86 11.45 16.47
CA LEU A 229 26.55 11.14 15.22
C LEU A 229 27.54 12.25 14.84
N ALA A 230 27.12 13.51 14.94
CA ALA A 230 27.96 14.66 14.64
C ALA A 230 29.15 14.80 15.61
N SER A 231 28.96 14.49 16.90
CA SER A 231 30.05 14.50 17.87
C SER A 231 31.05 13.38 17.61
N GLU A 232 30.58 12.16 17.32
CA GLU A 232 31.48 11.04 17.02
C GLU A 232 32.24 11.25 15.71
N ILE A 233 31.59 11.79 14.68
CA ILE A 233 32.26 12.14 13.42
C ILE A 233 33.33 13.21 13.67
N ARG A 234 33.03 14.27 14.45
CA ARG A 234 34.04 15.29 14.78
C ARG A 234 35.18 14.72 15.61
N ARG A 235 34.89 13.88 16.61
CA ARG A 235 35.91 13.21 17.41
C ARG A 235 36.86 12.39 16.54
N ILE A 236 36.32 11.59 15.62
CA ILE A 236 37.13 10.83 14.65
C ILE A 236 37.93 11.78 13.75
N GLN A 237 37.34 12.87 13.28
CA GLN A 237 38.05 13.82 12.43
C GLN A 237 39.20 14.53 13.17
N ASP A 238 39.00 14.91 14.43
CA ASP A 238 40.02 15.55 15.26
C ASP A 238 41.13 14.56 15.61
N GLU A 239 40.78 13.34 16.04
CA GLU A 239 41.72 12.27 16.36
C GLU A 239 42.60 11.91 15.17
N HIS A 240 42.08 12.01 13.94
CA HIS A 240 42.78 11.68 12.70
C HIS A 240 43.20 12.90 11.87
N SER A 241 43.12 14.11 12.43
CA SER A 241 43.60 15.32 11.76
C SER A 241 45.12 15.29 11.60
N VAL A 242 45.61 15.74 10.44
CA VAL A 242 47.05 15.93 10.23
C VAL A 242 47.47 17.20 10.96
N PRO A 243 48.46 17.16 11.85
CA PRO A 243 48.94 18.35 12.54
C PRO A 243 49.37 19.43 11.54
N ALA A 244 48.96 20.67 11.79
CA ALA A 244 49.27 21.80 10.91
C ALA A 244 50.76 22.17 10.91
N ASP A 245 51.46 21.89 12.01
CA ASP A 245 52.91 22.04 12.10
C ASP A 245 53.59 20.71 11.78
N SER A 246 54.36 20.69 10.70
CA SER A 246 55.14 19.51 10.29
C SER A 246 56.14 19.05 11.35
N ASN A 247 56.57 19.93 12.26
CA ASN A 247 57.48 19.58 13.35
C ASN A 247 56.81 18.85 14.53
N SER A 248 55.47 18.81 14.55
CA SER A 248 54.70 18.08 15.57
C SER A 248 54.34 16.65 15.16
N ILE A 249 54.69 16.27 13.92
CA ILE A 249 54.54 14.92 13.40
C ILE A 249 55.68 14.05 13.97
N THR A 250 55.40 13.35 15.07
CA THR A 250 56.33 12.37 15.67
C THR A 250 56.27 11.01 14.98
N ASP A 251 57.35 10.23 15.08
CA ASP A 251 57.41 8.84 14.58
C ASP A 251 56.32 7.94 15.19
N ASP A 252 56.00 8.15 16.47
CA ASP A 252 54.92 7.41 17.15
C ASP A 252 53.54 7.77 16.60
N TRP A 253 53.29 9.04 16.28
CA TRP A 253 52.05 9.48 15.63
C TRP A 253 51.94 8.89 14.22
N LEU A 254 53.01 8.93 13.43
CA LEU A 254 53.09 8.32 12.09
C LEU A 254 52.85 6.81 12.16
N ARG A 255 53.49 6.11 13.10
CA ARG A 255 53.29 4.67 13.34
C ARG A 255 51.84 4.35 13.67
N GLN A 256 51.23 5.12 14.58
CA GLN A 256 49.83 4.94 14.97
C GLN A 256 48.87 5.14 13.79
N LYS A 257 49.15 6.09 12.88
CA LYS A 257 48.30 6.32 11.69
C LYS A 257 48.53 5.29 10.58
N LEU A 258 49.77 4.88 10.33
CA LEU A 258 50.09 3.86 9.33
C LEU A 258 49.52 2.48 9.71
N ALA A 259 49.49 2.15 11.00
CA ALA A 259 48.91 0.91 11.51
C ALA A 259 47.39 0.78 11.26
N LEU A 260 46.70 1.87 10.93
CA LEU A 260 45.27 1.86 10.55
C LEU A 260 45.04 1.41 9.10
N MET A 261 46.07 1.47 8.25
CA MET A 261 45.97 1.26 6.79
C MET A 261 46.89 0.17 6.28
N LEU A 262 47.91 -0.22 7.05
CA LEU A 262 48.95 -1.17 6.66
C LEU A 262 49.17 -2.23 7.75
N PRO A 263 49.52 -3.47 7.38
CA PRO A 263 50.06 -4.47 8.30
C PRO A 263 51.29 -3.95 9.07
N SER A 264 51.47 -4.38 10.31
CA SER A 264 52.49 -3.84 11.21
C SER A 264 53.92 -3.98 10.70
N ASP A 265 54.23 -5.10 10.01
CA ASP A 265 55.53 -5.37 9.39
C ASP A 265 55.86 -4.39 8.25
N VAL A 266 54.84 -4.01 7.46
CA VAL A 266 54.98 -3.04 6.36
C VAL A 266 55.14 -1.62 6.92
N ALA A 267 54.37 -1.27 7.95
CA ALA A 267 54.46 0.04 8.61
C ALA A 267 55.83 0.24 9.29
N ASP A 268 56.34 -0.77 10.01
CA ASP A 268 57.64 -0.71 10.68
C ASP A 268 58.79 -0.66 9.68
N LYS A 269 58.72 -1.42 8.57
CA LYS A 269 59.71 -1.34 7.50
C LYS A 269 59.72 0.04 6.86
N PHE A 270 58.55 0.62 6.56
CA PHE A 270 58.45 1.97 6.01
C PHE A 270 59.07 3.02 6.94
N LEU A 271 58.75 2.97 8.24
CA LEU A 271 59.33 3.87 9.24
C LEU A 271 60.85 3.70 9.36
N SER A 272 61.36 2.48 9.33
CA SER A 272 62.82 2.23 9.38
C SER A 272 63.56 2.84 8.19
N ILE A 273 62.93 2.87 7.01
CA ILE A 273 63.49 3.53 5.81
C ILE A 273 63.46 5.05 5.99
N LEU A 274 62.36 5.60 6.51
CA LEU A 274 62.18 7.04 6.73
C LEU A 274 63.18 7.62 7.75
N THR A 275 63.45 6.88 8.84
CA THR A 275 64.37 7.30 9.91
C THR A 275 65.84 6.98 9.62
N GLY A 276 66.13 6.30 8.50
CA GLY A 276 67.49 5.90 8.12
C GLY A 276 68.08 4.79 9.00
N THR A 277 67.25 4.09 9.79
CA THR A 277 67.67 2.95 10.63
C THR A 277 67.45 1.60 9.95
N ALA A 278 66.95 1.60 8.71
CA ALA A 278 66.87 0.39 7.90
C ALA A 278 68.27 -0.12 7.58
N GLU A 279 68.65 -1.24 8.21
CA GLU A 279 69.79 -2.03 7.77
C GLU A 279 69.43 -2.72 6.46
N ASN A 280 69.81 -2.10 5.34
CA ASN A 280 69.77 -2.77 4.05
C ASN A 280 71.06 -3.58 3.88
N GLU A 281 70.96 -4.90 3.82
CA GLU A 281 72.04 -5.74 3.33
C GLU A 281 72.28 -5.40 1.84
N VAL A 282 73.26 -4.55 1.58
CA VAL A 282 73.76 -4.34 0.23
C VAL A 282 74.62 -5.56 -0.10
N PHE A 283 74.04 -6.51 -0.83
CA PHE A 283 74.84 -7.50 -1.53
C PHE A 283 75.73 -6.76 -2.54
N LEU A 284 77.03 -6.69 -2.25
CA LEU A 284 78.02 -6.28 -3.24
C LEU A 284 78.00 -7.33 -4.35
N VAL A 285 77.26 -7.04 -5.41
CA VAL A 285 77.20 -7.88 -6.61
C VAL A 285 78.60 -7.98 -7.20
N ASN A 286 79.06 -9.20 -7.46
CA ASN A 286 80.34 -9.45 -8.14
C ASN A 286 80.39 -8.66 -9.46
N PRO A 287 81.56 -8.15 -9.90
CA PRO A 287 81.67 -7.29 -11.09
C PRO A 287 81.06 -7.87 -12.38
N THR A 288 80.91 -9.20 -12.44
CA THR A 288 80.36 -9.95 -13.58
C THR A 288 78.83 -9.94 -13.65
N GLU A 289 78.12 -9.53 -12.60
CA GLU A 289 76.65 -9.52 -12.52
C GLU A 289 76.05 -8.10 -12.46
N LYS A 290 76.86 -7.08 -12.77
CA LYS A 290 76.38 -5.69 -12.85
C LYS A 290 75.50 -5.53 -14.10
N LEU A 291 74.21 -5.26 -13.91
CA LEU A 291 73.29 -4.93 -14.99
C LEU A 291 73.78 -3.71 -15.77
N ASP A 292 73.87 -3.83 -17.10
CA ASP A 292 74.28 -2.75 -18.01
C ASP A 292 73.21 -1.65 -18.00
N PRO A 293 73.52 -0.41 -17.58
CA PRO A 293 72.56 0.68 -17.50
C PRO A 293 71.99 1.11 -18.87
N LYS A 294 72.52 0.61 -20.00
CA LYS A 294 71.90 0.81 -21.32
C LYS A 294 70.79 -0.17 -21.68
N ALA A 295 70.57 -1.21 -20.88
CA ALA A 295 69.52 -2.21 -21.15
C ALA A 295 68.11 -1.75 -20.76
N ILE A 296 67.96 -0.58 -20.13
CA ILE A 296 66.67 -0.06 -19.61
C ILE A 296 66.39 1.38 -20.11
N SER A 297 66.82 1.74 -21.34
CA SER A 297 66.33 2.95 -22.03
C SER A 297 65.49 2.58 -23.25
#